data_AF-A0A2V9FUJ2-F1
#
_entry.id   AF-A0A2V9FUJ2-F1
#
_cell.length_a   1.000
_cell.length_b   1.000
_cell.length_c   1.000
_cell.angle_alpha   90.00
_cell.angle_beta   90.00
_cell.angle_gamma   90.00
#
_symmetry.space_group_name_H-M   'P 1'
#
loop_
_entity.id
_entity.type
_entity.pdbx_description
1 polymer ?
#
loop_
_entity_poly.entity_id
_entity_poly.type
_entity_poly.pdbx_seq_one_letter_code
_entity_poly.pdbx_strand_id
1 'polypeptide(L)' 'MPTPLDPRKKPTSLKIHVSSGTGVDVTWADGHTSHYEFAYLREECPCATCNDAREKKQSLG' A
#
# COMPACT_ATOMS: atom_id res chain seq x y z
N MET A 1 2.63 -13.92 22.06
CA MET A 1 2.05 -14.91 21.12
C MET A 1 2.24 -14.36 19.72
N PRO A 2 2.91 -15.04 18.79
CA PRO A 2 2.94 -14.58 17.40
C PRO A 2 1.51 -14.65 16.87
N THR A 3 0.96 -13.51 16.44
CA THR A 3 -0.35 -13.44 15.82
C THR A 3 -0.41 -14.43 14.67
N PRO A 4 -1.46 -15.27 14.54
CA PRO A 4 -1.61 -16.16 13.40
C PRO A 4 -1.46 -15.33 12.12
N LEU A 5 -0.50 -15.69 11.28
CA LEU A 5 -0.32 -15.07 9.98
C LEU A 5 -1.56 -15.40 9.16
N ASP A 6 -2.51 -14.46 9.10
CA ASP A 6 -3.73 -14.61 8.31
C ASP A 6 -3.33 -14.79 6.84
N PRO A 7 -3.66 -15.93 6.19
CA PRO A 7 -3.26 -16.21 4.82
C PRO A 7 -3.82 -15.19 3.82
N ARG A 8 -4.91 -14.47 4.15
CA ARG A 8 -5.42 -13.36 3.31
C ARG A 8 -4.45 -12.18 3.24
N LYS A 9 -3.54 -12.06 4.21
CA LYS A 9 -2.51 -11.00 4.22
C LYS A 9 -1.26 -11.36 3.43
N LYS A 10 -1.19 -12.55 2.81
CA LYS A 10 -0.10 -12.91 1.91
C LYS A 10 -0.42 -12.52 0.48
N PRO A 11 0.30 -11.54 -0.11
CA PRO A 11 0.25 -11.32 -1.54
C PRO A 11 0.98 -12.47 -2.25
N THR A 12 0.32 -13.07 -3.23
CA THR A 12 0.89 -14.11 -4.09
C THR A 12 1.57 -13.52 -5.31
N SER A 13 1.01 -12.44 -5.86
CA SER A 13 1.56 -11.77 -7.04
C SER A 13 1.42 -10.25 -6.91
N LEU A 14 2.47 -9.54 -7.33
CA LEU A 14 2.53 -8.09 -7.37
C LEU A 14 2.90 -7.66 -8.79
N LYS A 15 2.00 -6.94 -9.47
CA LYS A 15 2.25 -6.36 -10.79
C LYS A 15 2.33 -4.85 -10.64
N ILE A 16 3.53 -4.31 -10.85
CA ILE A 16 3.77 -2.88 -10.76
C ILE A 16 3.75 -2.31 -12.18
N HIS A 17 2.74 -1.51 -12.48
CA HIS A 17 2.56 -0.86 -13.78
C HIS A 17 3.34 0.47 -13.84
N VAL A 18 4.66 0.41 -13.63
CA VAL A 18 5.53 1.60 -13.61
C VAL A 18 5.50 2.33 -14.96
N SER A 19 5.52 1.58 -16.06
CA SER A 19 5.63 2.14 -17.41
C SER A 19 4.37 2.90 -17.86
N SER A 20 3.19 2.48 -17.39
CA SER A 20 1.92 3.13 -17.73
C SER A 20 1.45 4.09 -16.64
N GLY A 21 2.13 4.17 -15.50
CA GLY A 21 1.79 5.04 -14.38
C GLY A 21 0.44 4.72 -13.72
N THR A 22 -0.15 3.57 -14.01
CA THR A 22 -1.54 3.24 -13.65
C THR A 22 -1.66 2.80 -12.20
N GLY A 23 -0.63 2.16 -11.63
CA GLY A 23 -0.63 1.74 -10.24
C GLY A 23 0.03 0.38 -10.00
N VAL A 24 -0.45 -0.30 -8.96
CA VAL A 24 0.00 -1.61 -8.52
C VAL A 24 -1.21 -2.53 -8.37
N ASP A 25 -1.16 -3.66 -9.07
CA ASP A 25 -2.12 -4.74 -8.91
C ASP A 25 -1.56 -5.81 -7.97
N VAL A 26 -2.30 -6.10 -6.92
CA VAL A 26 -1.95 -7.08 -5.89
C VAL A 26 -2.93 -8.24 -5.97
N THR A 27 -2.42 -9.44 -6.22
CA THR A 27 -3.20 -10.68 -6.12
C THR A 27 -2.87 -11.36 -4.80
N TRP A 28 -3.90 -11.57 -3.99
CA TRP A 28 -3.83 -12.18 -2.67
C TRP A 28 -3.94 -13.72 -2.76
N ALA A 29 -3.49 -14.42 -1.72
CA ALA A 29 -3.54 -15.88 -1.66
C ALA A 29 -4.95 -16.48 -1.59
N ASP A 30 -5.97 -15.67 -1.26
CA ASP A 30 -7.38 -16.06 -1.32
C ASP A 30 -8.00 -15.89 -2.72
N GLY A 31 -7.22 -15.42 -3.70
CA GLY A 31 -7.66 -15.17 -5.07
C GLY A 31 -8.24 -13.78 -5.30
N HIS A 32 -8.31 -12.94 -4.26
CA HIS A 32 -8.72 -11.55 -4.40
C HIS A 32 -7.66 -10.78 -5.19
N THR A 33 -8.08 -9.88 -6.07
CA THR A 33 -7.18 -8.91 -6.73
C THR A 33 -7.58 -7.50 -6.33
N SER A 34 -6.61 -6.71 -5.86
CA SER A 34 -6.80 -5.31 -5.48
C SER A 34 -5.91 -4.43 -6.34
N HIS A 35 -6.48 -3.36 -6.87
CA HIS A 35 -5.76 -2.35 -7.63
C HIS A 35 -5.51 -1.13 -6.75
N TYR A 36 -4.26 -0.67 -6.67
CA TYR A 36 -3.86 0.50 -5.90
C TYR A 36 -3.17 1.52 -6.80
N GLU A 37 -3.72 2.72 -6.88
CA GLU A 37 -3.08 3.81 -7.62
C GLU A 37 -1.83 4.31 -6.88
N PHE A 38 -0.84 4.81 -7.62
CA PHE A 38 0.41 5.32 -7.02
C PHE A 38 0.18 6.48 -6.05
N ALA A 39 -0.81 7.35 -6.34
CA ALA A 39 -1.16 8.45 -5.45
C ALA A 39 -1.63 7.94 -4.09
N TYR A 40 -2.54 6.95 -4.09
CA TYR A 40 -3.05 6.33 -2.88
C TYR A 40 -1.93 5.67 -2.04
N LEU A 41 -1.05 4.89 -2.67
CA LEU A 41 0.08 4.26 -1.97
C LEU A 41 1.04 5.26 -1.34
N ARG A 42 1.20 6.44 -1.96
CA ARG A 42 2.08 7.50 -1.45
C ARG A 42 1.44 8.23 -0.27
N GLU A 43 0.11 8.37 -0.29
CA GLU A 43 -0.64 8.87 0.86
C GLU A 43 -0.57 7.86 2.02
N GLU A 44 -0.79 6.58 1.78
CA GLU A 44 -0.73 5.56 2.83
C GLU A 44 0.71 5.06 3.11
N CYS A 45 1.77 5.78 2.67
CA CYS A 45 3.14 5.36 2.92
C CYS A 45 3.45 5.40 4.42
N PRO A 46 3.74 4.26 5.08
CA PRO A 46 4.08 4.23 6.50
C PRO A 46 5.53 4.70 6.77
N CYS A 47 6.20 5.25 5.77
CA CYS A 47 7.57 5.70 5.86
C CYS A 47 7.68 6.98 6.70
N ALA A 48 8.72 7.08 7.54
CA ALA A 48 8.92 8.20 8.46
C ALA A 48 8.85 9.57 7.76
N THR A 49 9.40 9.68 6.55
CA THR A 49 9.37 10.90 5.74
C THR A 49 7.96 11.33 5.35
N CYS A 50 7.11 10.38 4.89
CA CYS A 50 5.73 10.70 4.51
C CYS A 50 4.87 10.98 5.74
N ASN A 51 5.12 10.28 6.85
CA ASN A 51 4.40 10.53 8.09
C ASN A 51 4.70 11.92 8.66
N ASP A 52 5.98 12.33 8.74
CA ASP A 52 6.39 13.66 9.19
C ASP A 52 5.77 14.78 8.32
N ALA A 53 5.73 14.59 7.00
CA ALA A 53 5.09 15.53 6.08
C ALA A 53 3.56 15.63 6.32
N ARG A 54 2.91 14.52 6.66
CA ARG A 54 1.47 14.48 6.98
C ARG A 54 1.16 15.16 8.31
N GLU A 55 1.98 14.94 9.33
CA GLU A 55 1.83 15.58 10.64
C GLU A 55 2.06 17.11 10.55
N LYS A 56 3.09 17.53 9.81
CA LYS A 56 3.33 18.96 9.54
C LYS A 56 2.15 19.65 8.87
N LYS A 57 1.51 18.99 7.90
CA LYS A 57 0.30 19.51 7.24
C LYS A 57 -0.88 19.64 8.22
N GLN A 58 -1.03 18.74 9.19
CA GLN A 58 -2.11 18.82 10.18
C GLN A 58 -1.87 19.89 11.25
N SER A 59 -0.62 20.20 11.58
CA SER A 59 -0.25 21.22 12.57
C SER A 59 -0.35 22.68 12.07
N LEU A 60 -0.59 22.88 10.77
CA LEU A 60 -0.74 24.18 10.13
C LEU A 60 -2.22 24.46 9.73
N GLY A 61 -3.15 23.90 10.51
CA GLY A 61 -4.60 24.11 10.41
C GLY A 61 -5.13 24.92 11.58
#